data_AF-A0A1V5GEY6-F1
#
_entry.id   AF-A0A1V5GEY6-F1
#
_cell.length_a   1.000
_cell.length_b   1.000
_cell.length_c   1.000
_cell.angle_alpha   90.00
_cell.angle_beta   90.00
_cell.angle_gamma   90.00
#
_symmetry.space_group_name_H-M   'P 1'
#
loop_
_entity.id
_entity.type
_entity.pdbx_description
1 polymer ?
#
loop_
_entity_poly.entity_id
_entity_poly.type
_entity_poly.pdbx_seq_one_letter_code
_entity_poly.pdbx_strand_id
1 'polypeptide(L)'
;MNKNFVSLIFAGYFILASCGKGASFEKEVRSLAELRCKEMQLMSKEATDASVQIDLRAIQQQIKDKLEAIKKKYKDYDDEMNKKGNAIMEEVMMKCK
;
A
#
# COMPACT_ATOMS: atom_id res chain seq x y z
N MET A 1 -27.64 35.87 -10.17
CA MET A 1 -28.20 35.20 -11.37
C MET A 1 -27.09 34.41 -12.03
N ASN A 2 -27.21 33.08 -11.97
CA ASN A 2 -26.34 32.11 -12.64
C ASN A 2 -26.38 32.30 -14.16
N LYS A 3 -25.23 32.08 -14.80
CA LYS A 3 -25.02 31.60 -16.18
C LYS A 3 -23.51 31.47 -16.38
N ASN A 4 -22.97 30.26 -16.42
CA ASN A 4 -22.55 29.56 -17.66
C ASN A 4 -21.02 29.38 -17.57
N PHE A 5 -20.35 28.30 -17.95
CA PHE A 5 -20.70 27.05 -18.62
C PHE A 5 -19.39 26.25 -18.69
N VAL A 6 -19.44 24.97 -18.34
CA VAL A 6 -18.65 23.86 -18.89
C VAL A 6 -17.18 24.16 -19.26
N SER A 7 -16.26 23.65 -18.44
CA SER A 7 -14.97 23.14 -18.95
C SER A 7 -14.72 21.77 -18.33
N LEU A 8 -15.58 20.85 -18.74
CA LEU A 8 -15.47 19.42 -18.47
C LEU A 8 -14.77 18.80 -19.68
N ILE A 9 -13.82 17.90 -19.38
CA ILE A 9 -13.27 16.87 -20.28
C ILE A 9 -12.26 17.37 -21.31
N PHE A 10 -10.98 17.04 -21.10
CA PHE A 10 -10.13 16.26 -22.03
C PHE A 10 -8.66 16.35 -21.60
N ALA A 11 -8.22 15.42 -20.75
CA ALA A 11 -6.82 14.99 -20.74
C ALA A 11 -6.72 13.60 -20.07
N GLY A 12 -6.58 12.56 -20.89
CA GLY A 12 -5.90 11.34 -20.46
C GLY A 12 -6.74 10.09 -20.22
N TYR A 13 -7.82 9.88 -20.99
CA TYR A 13 -8.31 8.51 -21.25
C TYR A 13 -7.37 7.80 -22.25
N PHE A 14 -6.18 7.44 -21.78
CA PHE A 14 -5.23 6.50 -22.38
C PHE A 14 -4.35 6.11 -21.18
N ILE A 15 -4.67 5.06 -20.41
CA ILE A 15 -4.31 3.68 -20.74
C ILE A 15 -5.39 2.71 -20.20
N LEU A 16 -6.41 2.40 -21.01
CA LEU A 16 -7.12 1.12 -20.89
C LEU A 16 -6.33 0.11 -21.75
N ALA A 17 -5.56 -0.78 -21.12
CA ALA A 17 -5.28 -2.15 -21.61
C ALA A 17 -4.15 -2.87 -20.83
N SER A 18 -4.32 -3.09 -19.52
CA SER A 18 -3.93 -4.40 -18.95
C SER A 18 -4.82 -4.67 -17.73
N CYS A 19 -5.85 -5.50 -17.95
CA CYS A 19 -6.84 -5.83 -16.95
C CYS A 19 -6.22 -6.59 -15.76
N GLY A 20 -6.25 -5.94 -14.60
CA GLY A 20 -6.75 -6.54 -13.37
C GLY A 20 -5.72 -6.99 -12.33
N LYS A 21 -4.55 -7.50 -12.74
CA LYS A 21 -3.58 -8.06 -11.76
C LYS A 21 -2.61 -7.03 -11.19
N GLY A 22 -2.07 -6.13 -12.02
CA GLY A 22 -1.08 -5.12 -11.60
C GLY A 22 -1.64 -4.11 -10.60
N ALA A 23 -2.74 -3.42 -10.92
CA ALA A 23 -3.34 -2.42 -10.03
C ALA A 23 -3.83 -3.02 -8.68
N SER A 24 -4.30 -4.28 -8.68
CA SER A 24 -4.68 -4.98 -7.44
C SER A 24 -3.45 -5.33 -6.60
N PHE A 25 -2.34 -5.74 -7.23
CA PHE A 25 -1.09 -6.03 -6.53
C PHE A 25 -0.52 -4.75 -5.90
N GLU A 26 -0.44 -3.66 -6.67
CA GLU A 26 0.07 -2.38 -6.20
C GLU A 26 -0.72 -1.84 -5.01
N LYS A 27 -2.05 -1.94 -5.03
CA LYS A 27 -2.91 -1.57 -3.91
C LYS A 27 -2.65 -2.42 -2.67
N GLU A 28 -2.47 -3.73 -2.85
CA GLU A 28 -2.19 -4.63 -1.74
C GLU A 28 -0.82 -4.40 -1.12
N VAL A 29 0.21 -4.16 -1.94
CA VAL A 29 1.56 -3.80 -1.49
C VAL A 29 1.56 -2.43 -0.81
N ARG A 30 0.87 -1.43 -1.35
CA ARG A 30 0.75 -0.10 -0.71
C ARG A 30 0.18 -0.21 0.69
N SER A 31 -0.91 -0.96 0.85
CA SER A 31 -1.50 -1.15 2.17
C SER A 31 -0.64 -2.03 3.09
N LEU A 32 0.20 -2.95 2.56
CA LEU A 32 1.22 -3.62 3.37
C LEU A 32 2.29 -2.62 3.86
N ALA A 33 2.73 -1.70 2.99
CA ALA A 33 3.68 -0.65 3.32
C ALA A 33 3.12 0.30 4.40
N GLU A 34 1.84 0.66 4.33
CA GLU A 34 1.17 1.48 5.35
C GLU A 34 1.13 0.78 6.71
N LEU A 35 0.87 -0.53 6.75
CA LEU A 35 0.93 -1.30 7.99
C LEU A 35 2.34 -1.35 8.57
N ARG A 36 3.36 -1.53 7.72
CA ARG A 36 4.78 -1.47 8.12
C ARG A 36 5.19 -0.10 8.64
N CYS A 37 4.66 0.96 8.02
CA CYS A 37 4.85 2.32 8.51
C CYS A 37 4.24 2.48 9.91
N LYS A 38 3.00 2.01 10.11
CA LYS A 38 2.34 2.06 11.42
C LYS A 38 3.07 1.23 12.48
N GLU A 39 3.61 0.06 12.11
CA GLU A 39 4.50 -0.75 12.96
C GLU A 39 5.72 0.07 13.40
N MET A 40 6.43 0.71 12.45
CA MET A 40 7.57 1.57 12.77
C MET A 40 7.22 2.74 13.69
N GLN A 41 6.10 3.43 13.42
CA GLN A 41 5.65 4.53 14.26
C GLN A 41 5.33 4.08 15.68
N LEU A 42 4.74 2.89 15.86
CA LEU A 42 4.51 2.32 17.18
C LEU A 42 5.80 1.87 17.85
N MET A 43 6.75 1.27 17.12
CA MET A 43 8.07 0.95 17.69
C MET A 43 8.84 2.21 18.13
N SER A 44 8.64 3.33 17.43
CA SER A 44 9.25 4.62 17.79
C SER A 44 8.61 5.29 19.02
N LYS A 45 7.36 4.93 19.36
CA LYS A 45 6.63 5.45 20.51
C LYS A 45 6.74 4.43 21.65
N GLU A 46 7.59 4.72 22.63
CA GLU A 46 7.78 3.96 23.89
C GLU A 46 7.28 2.50 23.88
N ALA A 47 8.11 1.59 23.36
CA ALA A 47 7.84 0.16 23.22
C ALA A 47 7.55 -0.59 24.55
N THR A 48 7.58 0.10 25.69
CA THR A 48 7.38 -0.44 27.04
C THR A 48 5.95 -0.33 27.57
N ASP A 49 5.06 0.42 26.90
CA ASP A 49 3.64 0.45 27.26
C ASP A 49 2.96 -0.87 26.83
N ALA A 50 2.31 -1.54 27.78
CA ALA A 50 1.62 -2.81 27.54
C ALA A 50 0.53 -2.68 26.44
N SER A 51 -0.10 -1.51 26.32
CA SER A 51 -1.09 -1.24 25.27
C SER A 51 -0.43 -1.13 23.89
N VAL A 52 0.71 -0.45 23.79
CA VAL A 52 1.52 -0.34 22.56
C VAL A 52 2.01 -1.72 22.11
N GLN A 53 2.39 -2.60 23.04
CA GLN A 53 2.78 -3.97 22.70
C GLN A 53 1.63 -4.82 22.16
N ILE A 54 0.41 -4.64 22.67
CA ILE A 54 -0.78 -5.32 22.14
C ILE A 54 -1.07 -4.84 20.71
N ASP A 55 -1.07 -3.53 20.50
CA ASP A 55 -1.29 -2.93 19.17
C ASP A 55 -0.20 -3.32 18.17
N LEU A 56 1.06 -3.37 18.63
CA LEU A 56 2.20 -3.81 17.83
C LEU A 56 2.03 -5.28 17.40
N ARG A 57 1.67 -6.18 18.32
CA ARG A 57 1.42 -7.59 17.99
C ARG A 57 0.26 -7.74 17.01
N ALA A 58 -0.82 -6.98 17.18
CA ALA A 58 -1.95 -7.00 16.26
C ALA A 58 -1.54 -6.55 14.85
N ILE A 59 -0.77 -5.47 14.73
CA ILE A 59 -0.27 -4.97 13.44
C ILE A 59 0.73 -5.95 12.81
N GLN A 60 1.63 -6.54 13.59
CA GLN A 60 2.55 -7.57 13.11
C GLN A 60 1.82 -8.79 12.56
N GLN A 61 0.72 -9.20 13.21
CA GLN A 61 -0.10 -10.30 12.70
C GLN A 61 -0.77 -9.90 11.38
N GLN A 62 -1.36 -8.70 11.29
CA GLN A 62 -1.95 -8.20 10.04
C GLN A 62 -0.93 -8.14 8.90
N ILE A 63 0.31 -7.73 9.19
CA ILE A 63 1.40 -7.71 8.21
C ILE A 63 1.70 -9.12 7.71
N LYS A 64 1.81 -10.10 8.62
CA LYS A 64 2.06 -11.51 8.25
C LYS A 64 0.95 -12.06 7.37
N ASP A 65 -0.30 -11.93 7.81
CA ASP A 65 -1.47 -12.43 7.10
C ASP A 65 -1.58 -11.81 5.70
N LYS A 66 -1.29 -10.51 5.60
CA LYS A 66 -1.35 -9.77 4.33
C LYS A 66 -0.21 -10.13 3.40
N LEU A 67 1.00 -10.32 3.93
CA LEU A 67 2.16 -10.77 3.16
C LEU A 67 1.94 -12.19 2.63
N GLU A 68 1.37 -13.08 3.44
CA GLU A 68 0.97 -14.42 2.99
C GLU A 68 -0.14 -14.39 1.95
N ALA A 69 -1.16 -13.53 2.12
CA ALA A 69 -2.23 -13.36 1.15
C ALA A 69 -1.70 -12.88 -0.20
N ILE A 70 -0.80 -11.88 -0.21
CA ILE A 70 -0.14 -11.40 -1.42
C ILE A 70 0.69 -12.52 -2.04
N LYS A 71 1.54 -13.22 -1.26
CA LYS A 71 2.33 -14.36 -1.76
C LYS A 71 1.47 -15.47 -2.37
N LYS A 72 0.34 -15.77 -1.75
CA LYS A 72 -0.59 -16.81 -2.22
C LYS A 72 -1.37 -16.38 -3.47
N LYS A 73 -1.71 -15.09 -3.59
CA LYS A 73 -2.46 -14.52 -4.71
C LYS A 73 -1.58 -14.26 -5.93
N TYR A 74 -0.32 -13.89 -5.71
CA TYR A 74 0.67 -13.57 -6.74
C TYR A 74 1.87 -14.53 -6.64
N LYS A 75 1.61 -15.84 -6.72
CA LYS A 75 2.66 -16.88 -6.59
C LYS A 75 3.75 -16.77 -7.65
N ASP A 76 3.39 -16.29 -8.83
CA ASP A 76 4.30 -16.09 -9.96
C ASP A 76 4.82 -14.64 -9.93
N TYR A 77 5.58 -14.29 -8.88
CA TYR A 77 6.29 -13.01 -8.85
C TYR A 77 7.28 -12.96 -10.02
N ASP A 78 6.96 -12.16 -11.03
CA ASP A 78 7.95 -11.76 -12.01
C ASP A 78 8.83 -10.61 -11.44
N ASP A 79 9.98 -10.39 -12.06
CA ASP A 79 10.92 -9.35 -11.66
C ASP A 79 10.32 -7.94 -11.75
N GLU A 80 9.32 -7.74 -12.62
CA GLU A 80 8.65 -6.45 -12.79
C GLU A 80 7.71 -6.14 -11.61
N MET A 81 6.95 -7.12 -11.15
CA MET A 81 6.12 -7.06 -9.95
C MET A 81 6.97 -6.84 -8.71
N ASN A 82 8.14 -7.49 -8.60
CA ASN A 82 9.07 -7.22 -7.51
C ASN A 82 9.57 -5.77 -7.53
N LYS A 83 9.99 -5.26 -8.69
CA LYS A 83 10.43 -3.86 -8.83
C LYS A 83 9.33 -2.87 -8.47
N LYS A 84 8.10 -3.08 -8.97
CA LYS A 84 6.94 -2.23 -8.63
C LYS A 84 6.58 -2.29 -7.16
N GLY A 85 6.58 -3.50 -6.58
CA GLY A 85 6.31 -3.71 -5.17
C GLY A 85 7.33 -2.99 -4.28
N ASN A 86 8.62 -3.13 -4.61
CA ASN A 86 9.70 -2.44 -3.90
C ASN A 86 9.60 -0.92 -4.02
N ALA A 87 9.33 -0.40 -5.23
CA ALA A 87 9.16 1.04 -5.43
C ALA A 87 7.99 1.60 -4.59
N ILE A 88 6.87 0.88 -4.49
CA ILE A 88 5.72 1.28 -3.67
C ILE A 88 6.07 1.23 -2.18
N MET A 89 6.74 0.17 -1.74
CA MET A 89 7.22 0.07 -0.35
C MET A 89 8.12 1.25 -0.03
N GLU A 90 9.12 1.55 -0.86
CA GLU A 90 10.02 2.69 -0.68
C GLU A 90 9.26 4.03 -0.65
N GLU A 91 8.34 4.26 -1.59
CA GLU A 91 7.54 5.50 -1.65
C GLU A 91 6.77 5.75 -0.34
N VAL A 92 6.11 4.72 0.19
CA VAL A 92 5.33 4.83 1.42
C VAL A 92 6.24 4.95 2.64
N MET A 93 7.31 4.16 2.70
CA MET A 93 8.24 4.16 3.84
C MET A 93 9.04 5.46 3.93
N MET A 94 9.37 6.11 2.80
CA MET A 94 9.97 7.45 2.79
C MET A 94 9.05 8.50 3.42
N LYS A 95 7.74 8.38 3.24
CA LYS A 95 6.73 9.26 3.85
C LYS A 95 6.48 8.94 5.33
N CYS A 96 7.01 7.82 5.83
CA CYS A 96 6.86 7.38 7.20
C CYS A 96 7.89 7.95 8.17
N LYS A 97 8.89 8.67 7.66
CA LYS A 97 9.92 9.36 8.45
C LYS A 97 9.34 10.51 9.26
#